data_AF-A0A150IJF1-F1
#
_entry.id   AF-A0A150IJF1-F1
#
_cell.length_a   1.000
_cell.length_b   1.000
_cell.length_c   1.000
_cell.angle_alpha   90.00
_cell.angle_beta   90.00
_cell.angle_gamma   90.00
#
_symmetry.space_group_name_H-M   'P 1'
#
loop_
_entity.id
_entity.type
_entity.pdbx_description
1 polymer ?
#
loop_
_entity_poly.entity_id
_entity_poly.type
_entity_poly.pdbx_seq_one_letter_code
_entity_poly.pdbx_strand_id
1 'polypeptide(L)' 'MSGLAKGDIVELIAGPFKGEKAKIIRVDKGKEELTVELLEAMVPIPVTVKGDYVRIIEKKS' A
#
# COMPACT_ATOMS: atom_id res chain seq x y z
N MET A 1 -5.50 9.99 4.85
CA MET A 1 -4.35 9.69 3.94
C MET A 1 -3.22 10.72 3.97
N SER A 2 -3.19 11.65 4.92
CA SER A 2 -2.09 12.63 5.04
C SER A 2 -0.78 11.90 5.37
N GLY A 3 0.18 11.88 4.44
CA GLY A 3 1.49 11.27 4.66
C GLY A 3 1.76 9.95 3.94
N LEU A 4 0.87 9.51 3.03
CA LEU A 4 1.13 8.40 2.10
C LEU A 4 1.47 8.96 0.72
N ALA A 5 2.57 8.48 0.15
CA ALA A 5 3.07 8.88 -1.16
C ALA A 5 3.47 7.67 -2.01
N LYS A 6 3.46 7.87 -3.33
CA LYS A 6 3.98 6.87 -4.27
C LYS A 6 5.45 6.56 -3.92
N GLY A 7 5.74 5.29 -3.72
CA GLY A 7 7.06 4.78 -3.39
C GLY A 7 7.26 4.44 -1.91
N ASP A 8 6.35 4.84 -1.03
CA ASP A 8 6.39 4.42 0.38
C ASP A 8 6.18 2.91 0.50
N ILE A 9 6.80 2.32 1.53
CA ILE A 9 6.58 0.92 1.90
C ILE A 9 5.58 0.89 3.06
N VAL A 10 4.53 0.12 2.86
CA VAL A 10 3.44 -0.06 3.81
C VAL A 10 3.22 -1.53 4.12
N GLU A 11 2.66 -1.80 5.29
CA GLU A 11 2.11 -3.10 5.67
C GLU A 11 0.61 -3.07 5.51
N LEU A 12 0.03 -4.11 4.93
CA LEU A 12 -1.41 -4.31 4.90
C LEU A 12 -1.85 -4.85 6.27
N ILE A 13 -2.69 -4.12 7.00
CA ILE A 13 -3.15 -4.50 8.35
C ILE A 13 -4.56 -5.12 8.37
N ALA A 14 -5.22 -5.16 7.22
CA ALA A 14 -6.57 -5.69 7.04
C ALA A 14 -6.77 -6.32 5.65
N GLY A 15 -7.86 -7.08 5.49
CA GLY A 15 -8.19 -7.77 4.25
C GLY A 15 -7.41 -9.08 4.03
N PRO A 16 -7.52 -9.68 2.85
CA PRO A 16 -6.95 -11.01 2.55
C PRO A 16 -5.42 -11.04 2.54
N PHE A 17 -4.77 -9.88 2.40
CA PHE A 17 -3.31 -9.73 2.36
C PHE A 17 -2.75 -9.15 3.68
N LYS A 18 -3.49 -9.29 4.78
CA LYS A 18 -3.04 -8.79 6.09
C LYS A 18 -1.71 -9.43 6.49
N GLY A 19 -0.74 -8.60 6.87
CA GLY A 19 0.63 -8.98 7.24
C GLY A 19 1.64 -8.80 6.11
N GLU A 20 1.18 -8.65 4.86
CA GLU A 20 2.06 -8.48 3.71
C GLU A 20 2.63 -7.06 3.62
N LYS A 21 3.86 -6.96 3.12
CA LYS A 21 4.49 -5.68 2.77
C LYS A 21 4.24 -5.34 1.32
N ALA A 22 3.91 -4.08 1.07
CA ALA A 22 3.62 -3.59 -0.25
C ALA A 22 4.18 -2.19 -0.48
N LYS A 23 4.48 -1.88 -1.74
CA LYS A 23 4.94 -0.55 -2.16
C LYS A 23 3.79 0.21 -2.81
N ILE A 24 3.57 1.46 -2.40
CA ILE A 24 2.54 2.30 -3.01
C ILE A 24 2.96 2.68 -4.44
N ILE A 25 2.16 2.29 -5.42
CA ILE A 25 2.35 2.68 -6.82
C ILE A 25 1.37 3.78 -7.27
N ARG A 26 0.22 3.89 -6.60
CA ARG A 26 -0.80 4.92 -6.87
C ARG A 26 -1.56 5.29 -5.59
N VAL A 27 -1.88 6.57 -5.46
CA VAL A 27 -2.73 7.12 -4.38
C VAL A 27 -3.94 7.80 -5.03
N ASP A 28 -5.15 7.36 -4.72
CA ASP A 28 -6.39 8.01 -5.13
C ASP A 28 -7.02 8.72 -3.94
N LYS A 29 -6.75 10.03 -3.82
CA LYS A 29 -7.25 10.85 -2.72
C LYS A 29 -8.77 11.08 -2.78
N GLY A 30 -9.37 10.99 -3.97
CA GLY A 30 -10.81 11.21 -4.14
C GLY A 30 -11.63 10.02 -3.68
N LYS A 31 -11.08 8.81 -3.80
CA LYS A 31 -11.74 7.55 -3.41
C LYS A 31 -11.29 6.97 -2.08
N GLU A 32 -10.26 7.54 -1.47
CA GLU A 32 -9.62 6.95 -0.28
C GLU A 32 -9.03 5.56 -0.49
N GLU A 33 -8.47 5.35 -1.68
CA GLU A 33 -7.89 4.09 -2.12
C GLU A 33 -6.41 4.23 -2.50
N LEU A 34 -5.68 3.13 -2.35
CA LEU A 34 -4.28 3.00 -2.68
C LEU A 34 -4.11 1.77 -3.56
N THR A 35 -3.33 1.90 -4.64
CA THR A 35 -2.84 0.72 -5.36
C THR A 35 -1.42 0.46 -4.90
N VAL A 36 -1.19 -0.77 -4.43
CA VAL A 36 0.09 -1.23 -3.90
C VAL A 36 0.56 -2.48 -4.65
N GLU A 37 1.86 -2.70 -4.71
CA GLU A 37 2.46 -3.93 -5.23
C GLU A 37 3.08 -4.72 -4.08
N LEU A 38 2.72 -6.00 -3.97
CA LEU A 38 3.25 -6.90 -2.93
C LEU A 38 4.74 -7.18 -3.18
N LEU A 39 5.57 -7.05 -2.15
CA LEU A 39 7.03 -7.19 -2.26
C LEU A 39 7.52 -8.65 -2.23
N GLU A 40 6.76 -9.56 -1.62
CA GLU A 40 7.14 -10.97 -1.48
C GLU A 40 6.68 -11.86 -2.64
N ALA A 41 5.89 -11.30 -3.57
CA ALA A 41 5.41 -12.03 -4.74
C ALA A 41 6.52 -12.19 -5.79
N MET A 42 6.64 -13.37 -6.41
CA MET A 42 7.59 -13.62 -7.50
C MET A 42 7.33 -12.76 -8.75
N VAL A 43 6.10 -12.29 -8.90
CA VAL A 43 5.65 -11.40 -9.97
C VAL A 43 4.97 -10.17 -9.36
N PRO A 44 5.07 -8.98 -9.97
CA PRO A 44 4.37 -7.80 -9.47
C PRO A 44 2.85 -7.98 -9.55
N ILE A 45 2.18 -7.97 -8.41
CA ILE A 45 0.71 -8.05 -8.32
C ILE A 45 0.18 -6.71 -7.78
N PRO A 46 -0.48 -5.89 -8.62
CA PRO A 46 -1.11 -4.66 -8.18
C PRO A 46 -2.43 -4.97 -7.47
N VAL A 47 -2.58 -4.49 -6.24
CA VAL A 47 -3.80 -4.64 -5.42
C VAL A 47 -4.29 -3.26 -5.00
N THR A 48 -5.58 -3.00 -5.16
CA THR A 48 -6.22 -1.78 -4.65
C THR A 48 -6.84 -2.05 -3.28
N VAL A 49 -6.47 -1.24 -2.30
CA VAL A 49 -6.96 -1.32 -0.91
C VAL A 49 -7.40 0.06 -0.43
N LYS A 50 -8.20 0.09 0.65
CA LYS A 50 -8.55 1.35 1.30
C LYS A 50 -7.34 1.95 2.03
N GLY A 51 -7.30 3.27 2.14
CA GLY A 51 -6.19 3.99 2.78
C GLY A 51 -6.02 3.71 4.28
N ASP A 52 -7.06 3.22 4.95
CA ASP A 52 -7.06 2.79 6.36
C ASP A 52 -6.60 1.34 6.55
N TYR A 53 -6.44 0.57 5.47
CA TYR A 53 -5.98 -0.83 5.52
C TYR A 53 -4.45 -0.94 5.55
N VAL A 54 -3.75 0.18 5.55
CA VAL A 54 -2.29 0.21 5.46
C VAL A 54 -1.66 0.95 6.63
N ARG A 55 -0.47 0.50 7.02
CA ARG A 55 0.40 1.19 7.99
C ARG A 55 1.74 1.46 7.34
N ILE A 56 2.24 2.70 7.44
CA ILE A 56 3.57 3.05 6.93
C ILE A 56 4.64 2.32 7.73
N ILE A 57 5.54 1.61 7.05
CA ILE A 57 6.76 1.04 7.62
C ILE A 57 7.94 1.96 7.29
N GLU A 58 8.03 2.40 6.04
CA GLU A 58 9.13 3.23 5.55
C GLU A 58 8.59 4.35 4.67
N LYS A 59 8.98 5.59 4.99
CA LYS A 59 8.71 6.75 4.14
C LYS A 59 9.82 6.90 3.13
N LYS A 60 9.46 7.10 1.88
CA LYS A 60 10.42 7.53 0.88
C LYS A 60 10.96 8.91 1.30
N SER A 61 12.27 8.95 1.57
CA SER A 61 13.00 10.19 1.85
C SER A 61 13.30 10.95 0.56
#